data_AF-A0A0C2CM41-F1
#
_entry.id   AF-A0A0C2CM41-F1
#
_cell.length_a   1.000
_cell.length_b   1.000
_cell.length_c   1.000
_cell.angle_alpha   90.00
_cell.angle_beta   90.00
_cell.angle_gamma   90.00
#
_symmetry.space_group_name_H-M   'P 1'
#
loop_
_entity.id
_entity.type
_entity.pdbx_description
1 polymer ?
#
loop_
_entity_poly.entity_id
_entity_poly.type
_entity_poly.pdbx_seq_one_letter_code
_entity_poly.pdbx_strand_id
1 'polypeptide(L)'
;MTDLCEQPLGLLCEVARRELVHLLESLPGTKDLVVDATLLRPLDRIASMSLLQKHGCQRVIPLRLDSLHAIPWNENAHRRVYLLRSSLDMARLLAQHVRSSPDNRQIAVIWVDRRLVICERELERQGVYGLVESFELSISLISLENDLFSMEMPITTAQKDLLAPANA
;
A
#
# COMPACT_ATOMS: atom_id res chain seq x y z
N MET A 1 -16.17 10.05 -28.20
CA MET A 1 -15.53 10.35 -26.90
C MET A 1 -16.56 10.04 -25.84
N THR A 2 -16.71 8.76 -25.50
CA THR A 2 -17.62 8.33 -24.44
C THR A 2 -16.98 8.67 -23.11
N ASP A 3 -17.69 9.46 -22.30
CA ASP A 3 -17.25 9.85 -20.97
C ASP A 3 -16.94 8.59 -20.15
N LEU A 4 -15.70 8.50 -19.64
CA LEU A 4 -15.22 7.42 -18.76
C LEU A 4 -16.10 7.22 -17.51
N CYS A 5 -17.01 8.17 -17.25
CA CYS A 5 -17.95 8.18 -16.13
C CYS A 5 -19.21 7.31 -16.36
N GLU A 6 -19.58 6.98 -17.62
CA GLU A 6 -20.79 6.17 -17.89
C GLU A 6 -20.56 4.66 -17.75
N GLN A 7 -19.33 4.21 -17.47
CA GLN A 7 -19.04 2.79 -17.30
C GLN A 7 -19.23 2.36 -15.82
N PRO A 8 -19.99 1.29 -15.53
CA PRO A 8 -20.25 0.83 -14.16
C PRO A 8 -18.99 0.56 -13.32
N LEU A 9 -17.87 0.28 -13.99
CA LEU A 9 -16.59 -0.07 -13.36
C LEU A 9 -15.64 1.12 -13.21
N GLY A 10 -15.89 2.26 -13.87
CA GLY A 10 -15.19 3.52 -13.56
C GLY A 10 -15.44 3.98 -12.12
N LEU A 11 -16.59 3.60 -11.57
CA LEU A 11 -16.93 3.77 -10.15
C LEU A 11 -15.97 3.05 -9.21
N LEU A 12 -15.36 1.93 -9.61
CA LEU A 12 -14.43 1.19 -8.73
C LEU A 12 -13.16 1.99 -8.46
N CYS A 13 -12.59 2.63 -9.48
CA CYS A 13 -11.43 3.51 -9.33
C CYS A 13 -11.79 4.73 -8.45
N GLU A 14 -12.99 5.28 -8.62
CA GLU A 14 -13.48 6.39 -7.79
C GLU A 14 -13.73 5.99 -6.33
N VAL A 15 -14.28 4.79 -6.08
CA VAL A 15 -14.44 4.26 -4.73
C VAL A 15 -13.09 4.05 -4.06
N ALA A 16 -12.14 3.39 -4.74
CA ALA A 16 -10.79 3.19 -4.22
C ALA A 16 -10.06 4.53 -4.00
N ARG A 17 -10.27 5.52 -4.87
CA ARG A 17 -9.73 6.89 -4.71
C ARG A 17 -10.28 7.54 -3.45
N ARG A 18 -11.59 7.49 -3.24
CA ARG A 18 -12.24 8.09 -2.06
C ARG A 18 -11.79 7.42 -0.77
N GLU A 19 -11.69 6.09 -0.77
CA GLU A 19 -11.19 5.33 0.36
C GLU A 19 -9.72 5.68 0.66
N LEU A 20 -8.86 5.73 -0.36
CA LEU A 20 -7.47 6.15 -0.20
C LEU A 20 -7.36 7.57 0.37
N VAL A 21 -8.14 8.52 -0.15
CA VAL A 21 -8.18 9.90 0.36
C VAL A 21 -8.62 9.92 1.82
N HIS A 22 -9.68 9.20 2.15
CA HIS A 22 -10.19 9.13 3.52
C HIS A 22 -9.13 8.60 4.50
N LEU A 23 -8.41 7.54 4.12
CA LEU A 23 -7.31 7.00 4.90
C LEU A 23 -6.18 8.02 5.06
N LEU A 24 -5.78 8.72 3.99
CA LEU A 24 -4.72 9.74 4.06
C LEU A 24 -5.11 10.95 4.91
N GLU A 25 -6.39 11.32 4.93
CA GLU A 25 -6.94 12.39 5.79
C GLU A 25 -7.05 11.97 7.25
N SER A 26 -7.35 10.70 7.52
CA SER A 26 -7.35 10.15 8.88
C SER A 26 -5.96 10.15 9.54
N LEU A 27 -4.90 10.29 8.73
CA LEU A 27 -3.51 10.35 9.13
C LEU A 27 -2.99 11.80 9.00
N PRO A 28 -3.21 12.68 10.00
CA PRO A 28 -2.87 14.10 9.89
C PRO A 28 -1.35 14.32 9.79
N GLY A 29 -0.97 15.50 9.28
CA GLY A 29 0.41 15.93 9.13
C GLY A 29 1.05 15.57 7.78
N THR A 30 2.31 15.96 7.64
CA THR A 30 3.16 15.67 6.48
C THR A 30 3.61 14.21 6.50
N LYS A 31 3.50 13.57 5.34
CA LYS A 31 3.67 12.13 5.17
C LYS A 31 4.71 11.83 4.11
N ASP A 32 5.62 10.91 4.44
CA ASP A 32 6.36 10.14 3.43
C ASP A 32 5.53 8.91 3.08
N LEU A 33 5.13 8.76 1.81
CA LEU A 33 4.40 7.58 1.34
C LEU A 33 5.40 6.57 0.76
N VAL A 34 5.56 5.42 1.42
CA VAL A 34 6.36 4.30 0.94
C VAL A 34 5.42 3.28 0.30
N VAL A 35 5.60 2.97 -0.98
CA VAL A 35 4.65 2.17 -1.75
C VAL A 35 5.34 0.93 -2.28
N ASP A 36 4.77 -0.26 -2.08
CA ASP A 36 5.19 -1.48 -2.77
C ASP A 36 5.26 -1.21 -4.28
N ALA A 37 6.40 -1.51 -4.89
CA ALA A 37 6.64 -1.23 -6.31
C ALA A 37 5.59 -1.87 -7.22
N THR A 38 4.97 -2.98 -6.81
CA THR A 38 3.88 -3.64 -7.55
C THR A 38 2.58 -2.83 -7.54
N LEU A 39 2.41 -1.92 -6.58
CA LEU A 39 1.24 -1.06 -6.43
C LEU A 39 1.39 0.32 -7.08
N LEU A 40 2.57 0.68 -7.58
CA LEU A 40 2.78 2.00 -8.19
C LEU A 40 1.88 2.24 -9.41
N ARG A 41 1.74 1.22 -10.27
CA ARG A 41 0.83 1.29 -11.43
C ARG A 41 -0.63 1.38 -11.01
N PRO A 42 -1.14 0.49 -10.13
CA PRO A 42 -2.44 0.65 -9.49
C PRO A 42 -2.70 2.05 -8.92
N LEU A 43 -1.75 2.56 -8.14
CA LEU A 43 -1.85 3.84 -7.47
C LEU A 43 -1.97 4.98 -8.47
N ASP A 44 -1.18 4.99 -9.54
CA ASP A 44 -1.19 6.06 -10.56
C ASP A 44 -2.54 6.16 -11.30
N ARG A 45 -3.26 5.05 -11.42
CA ARG A 45 -4.63 5.04 -11.98
C ARG A 45 -5.66 5.64 -11.04
N ILE A 46 -5.44 5.52 -9.73
CA ILE A 46 -6.40 5.91 -8.70
C ILE A 46 -6.09 7.33 -8.20
N ALA A 47 -4.83 7.73 -8.09
CA ALA A 47 -4.40 8.98 -7.51
C ALA A 47 -3.21 9.57 -8.25
N SER A 48 -3.34 10.83 -8.68
CA SER A 48 -2.21 11.61 -9.21
C SER A 48 -1.28 12.08 -8.08
N MET A 49 -0.03 12.38 -8.41
CA MET A 49 0.92 12.97 -7.45
C MET A 49 0.38 14.28 -6.84
N SER A 50 -0.34 15.10 -7.61
CA SER A 50 -0.96 16.34 -7.13
C SER A 50 -2.05 16.08 -6.07
N LEU A 51 -2.85 15.02 -6.24
CA LEU A 51 -3.84 14.60 -5.25
C LEU A 51 -3.14 14.13 -3.97
N LEU A 52 -2.11 13.28 -4.08
CA LEU A 52 -1.35 12.80 -2.92
C LEU A 52 -0.72 13.95 -2.14
N GLN A 53 -0.12 14.93 -2.82
CA GLN A 53 0.47 16.12 -2.19
C GLN A 53 -0.58 16.98 -1.47
N LYS A 54 -1.78 17.14 -2.06
CA LYS A 54 -2.90 17.85 -1.43
C LYS A 54 -3.29 17.25 -0.08
N HIS A 55 -3.18 15.93 0.06
CA HIS A 55 -3.46 15.22 1.31
C HIS A 55 -2.21 14.99 2.17
N GLY A 56 -1.11 15.72 1.93
CA GLY A 56 0.06 15.77 2.79
C GLY A 56 1.17 14.77 2.45
N CYS A 57 1.04 13.97 1.40
CA CYS A 57 2.10 13.09 0.92
C CYS A 57 3.10 13.87 0.07
N GLN A 58 4.19 14.35 0.67
CA GLN A 58 5.18 15.16 -0.03
C GLN A 58 6.06 14.32 -0.98
N ARG A 59 6.34 13.08 -0.59
CA ARG A 59 7.21 12.16 -1.34
C ARG A 59 6.58 10.78 -1.43
N VAL A 60 6.68 10.18 -2.61
CA VAL A 60 6.34 8.78 -2.87
C VAL A 60 7.63 8.02 -3.13
N ILE A 61 7.85 6.93 -2.39
CA ILE A 61 9.09 6.15 -2.40
C ILE A 61 8.74 4.71 -2.77
N PRO A 62 9.28 4.17 -3.86
CA PRO A 62 9.05 2.78 -4.22
C PRO A 62 9.80 1.86 -3.24
N LEU A 63 9.10 0.84 -2.74
CA LEU A 63 9.65 -0.21 -1.90
C LEU A 63 9.67 -1.52 -2.69
N ARG A 64 10.80 -2.20 -2.64
CA ARG A 64 10.93 -3.56 -3.18
C ARG A 64 11.43 -4.49 -2.09
N LEU A 65 11.05 -5.76 -2.22
CA LEU A 65 11.35 -6.79 -1.22
C LEU A 65 12.85 -7.11 -1.14
N ASP A 66 13.58 -6.89 -2.23
CA ASP A 66 15.04 -7.00 -2.36
C ASP A 66 15.79 -5.73 -1.91
N SER A 67 15.06 -4.66 -1.57
CA SER A 67 15.68 -3.42 -1.12
C SER A 67 16.18 -3.56 0.31
N LEU A 68 17.48 -3.88 0.45
CA LEU A 68 18.19 -3.90 1.73
C LEU A 68 18.58 -2.51 2.24
N HIS A 69 18.24 -1.45 1.49
CA HIS A 69 18.65 -0.09 1.81
C HIS A 69 17.66 0.57 2.76
N ALA A 70 18.17 1.09 3.88
CA ALA A 70 17.38 1.90 4.79
C ALA A 70 16.83 3.13 4.06
N ILE A 71 15.53 3.34 4.13
CA ILE A 71 14.87 4.50 3.52
C ILE A 71 15.09 5.71 4.42
N PRO A 72 15.87 6.72 4.00
CA PRO A 72 16.17 7.86 4.86
C PRO A 72 14.88 8.62 5.18
N TRP A 73 14.78 9.07 6.43
CA TRP A 73 13.68 9.89 6.91
C TRP A 73 13.86 11.35 6.49
N ASN A 74 12.80 11.96 5.95
CA ASN A 74 12.80 13.39 5.67
C ASN A 74 12.58 14.16 6.98
N GLU A 75 13.38 15.19 7.25
CA GLU A 75 13.26 16.04 8.45
C GLU A 75 11.87 16.68 8.58
N ASN A 76 11.24 17.01 7.44
CA ASN A 76 9.93 17.66 7.39
C ASN A 76 8.74 16.68 7.45
N ALA A 77 8.98 15.37 7.44
CA ALA A 77 7.92 14.35 7.49
C ALA A 77 7.63 13.93 8.93
N HIS A 78 6.43 14.26 9.42
CA HIS A 78 5.97 13.87 10.75
C HIS A 78 5.73 12.38 10.89
N ARG A 79 5.23 11.74 9.81
CA ARG A 79 4.94 10.31 9.80
C ARG A 79 5.28 9.65 8.48
N ARG A 80 5.42 8.34 8.52
CA ARG A 80 5.61 7.51 7.33
C ARG A 80 4.44 6.56 7.17
N VAL A 81 3.89 6.54 5.96
CA VAL A 81 2.76 5.68 5.60
C VAL A 81 3.24 4.65 4.60
N TYR A 82 3.06 3.38 4.92
CA TYR A 82 3.40 2.26 4.05
C TYR A 82 2.14 1.77 3.33
N LEU A 83 2.17 1.75 2.00
CA LEU A 83 1.10 1.16 1.17
C LEU A 83 1.63 -0.16 0.60
N LEU A 84 1.20 -1.28 1.17
CA LEU A 84 1.80 -2.60 0.93
C LEU A 84 0.73 -3.63 0.55
N ARG A 85 1.05 -4.54 -0.38
CA ARG A 85 0.26 -5.77 -0.50
C ARG A 85 0.47 -6.64 0.72
N SER A 86 -0.61 -7.27 1.19
CA SER A 86 -0.55 -8.15 2.34
C SER A 86 0.22 -9.44 2.02
N SER A 87 1.45 -9.52 2.52
CA SER A 87 2.27 -10.72 2.45
C SER A 87 3.17 -10.81 3.69
N LEU A 88 3.51 -12.04 4.06
CA LEU A 88 4.39 -12.29 5.21
C LEU A 88 5.76 -11.62 5.05
N ASP A 89 6.30 -11.61 3.84
CA ASP A 89 7.60 -11.01 3.56
C ASP A 89 7.57 -9.48 3.65
N MET A 90 6.48 -8.84 3.19
CA MET A 90 6.30 -7.40 3.41
C MET A 90 6.11 -7.05 4.88
N ALA A 91 5.41 -7.88 5.66
CA ALA A 91 5.28 -7.68 7.11
C ALA A 91 6.64 -7.77 7.82
N ARG A 92 7.51 -8.70 7.42
CA ARG A 92 8.89 -8.81 7.94
C ARG A 92 9.72 -7.58 7.61
N LEU A 93 9.64 -7.09 6.38
CA LEU A 93 10.35 -5.91 5.92
C LEU A 93 9.87 -4.64 6.64
N LEU A 94 8.56 -4.49 6.81
CA LEU A 94 7.97 -3.41 7.60
C LEU A 94 8.50 -3.43 9.04
N ALA A 95 8.52 -4.60 9.68
CA ALA A 95 9.03 -4.73 11.05
C ALA A 95 10.51 -4.34 11.17
N GLN A 96 11.34 -4.67 10.18
CA GLN A 96 12.73 -4.22 10.13
C GLN A 96 12.83 -2.69 10.04
N HIS A 97 12.02 -2.07 9.19
CA HIS A 97 11.98 -0.61 9.05
C HIS A 97 11.54 0.09 10.33
N VAL A 98 10.52 -0.43 11.00
CA VAL A 98 10.01 0.11 12.28
C VAL A 98 11.09 0.05 13.36
N ARG A 99 11.83 -1.06 13.47
CA ARG A 99 12.95 -1.16 14.42
C ARG A 99 14.11 -0.21 14.12
N SER A 100 14.34 0.08 12.85
CA SER A 100 15.38 1.05 12.44
C SER A 100 14.90 2.51 12.50
N SER A 101 13.64 2.74 12.87
CA SER A 101 13.04 4.07 12.89
C SER A 101 13.35 4.80 14.20
N PRO A 102 13.44 6.14 14.16
CA PRO A 102 13.60 6.94 15.38
C PRO A 102 12.30 6.97 16.19
N ASP A 103 12.40 6.91 17.53
CA ASP A 103 11.28 6.77 18.47
C ASP A 103 10.19 7.87 18.38
N ASN A 104 10.55 9.04 17.85
CA ASN A 104 9.65 10.20 17.80
C ASN A 104 8.75 10.26 16.56
N ARG A 105 8.78 9.25 15.69
CA ARG A 105 8.07 9.28 14.40
C ARG A 105 6.97 8.24 14.32
N GLN A 106 5.80 8.68 13.87
CA GLN A 106 4.64 7.80 13.71
C GLN A 106 4.76 6.98 12.42
N ILE A 107 4.37 5.71 12.49
CA ILE A 107 4.34 4.80 11.36
C ILE A 107 2.93 4.26 11.20
N ALA A 108 2.42 4.31 9.97
CA ALA A 108 1.18 3.64 9.60
C ALA A 108 1.41 2.71 8.43
N VAL A 109 0.62 1.64 8.35
CA VAL A 109 0.54 0.73 7.20
C VAL A 109 -0.90 0.66 6.71
N ILE A 110 -1.06 0.75 5.40
CA ILE A 110 -2.29 0.53 4.66
C ILE A 110 -2.07 -0.76 3.86
N TRP A 111 -2.75 -1.81 4.28
CA TRP A 111 -2.75 -3.11 3.62
C TRP A 111 -3.68 -3.10 2.43
N VAL A 112 -3.14 -3.36 1.24
CA VAL A 112 -3.93 -3.43 0.01
C VAL A 112 -4.53 -4.83 -0.17
N ASP A 113 -5.72 -4.87 -0.77
CA ASP A 113 -6.61 -6.02 -1.02
C ASP A 113 -7.34 -6.50 0.23
N ARG A 114 -6.61 -6.89 1.27
CA ARG A 114 -7.15 -7.31 2.56
C ARG A 114 -6.09 -7.33 3.65
N ARG A 115 -6.44 -7.06 4.90
CA ARG A 115 -5.53 -7.24 6.03
C ARG A 115 -5.47 -8.72 6.43
N LEU A 116 -4.27 -9.31 6.41
CA LEU A 116 -4.07 -10.71 6.76
C LEU A 116 -3.62 -10.88 8.21
N VAL A 117 -4.27 -11.80 8.94
CA VAL A 117 -3.92 -12.15 10.34
C VAL A 117 -2.47 -12.63 10.47
N ILE A 118 -1.92 -13.29 9.43
CA ILE A 118 -0.51 -13.71 9.45
C ILE A 118 0.47 -12.52 9.48
N CYS A 119 0.12 -11.40 8.84
CA CYS A 119 0.93 -10.19 8.90
C CYS A 119 0.91 -9.58 10.29
N GLU A 120 -0.26 -9.54 10.94
CA GLU A 120 -0.40 -9.04 12.31
C GLU A 120 0.42 -9.86 13.29
N ARG A 121 0.28 -11.18 13.25
CA ARG A 121 1.05 -12.10 14.10
C ARG A 121 2.55 -11.97 13.88
N GLU A 122 2.99 -11.70 12.65
CA GLU A 122 4.41 -11.46 12.38
C GLU A 122 4.89 -10.14 13.00
N LEU A 123 4.10 -9.07 12.92
CA LEU A 123 4.40 -7.80 13.59
C LEU A 123 4.41 -7.95 15.13
N GLU A 124 3.49 -8.73 15.69
CA GLU A 124 3.43 -9.05 17.12
C GLU A 124 4.66 -9.86 17.55
N ARG A 125 5.01 -10.91 16.80
CA ARG A 125 6.19 -11.74 17.06
C ARG A 125 7.48 -10.92 17.03
N GLN A 126 7.54 -9.89 16.17
CA GLN A 126 8.67 -8.98 16.10
C GLN A 126 8.58 -7.80 17.08
N GLY A 127 7.55 -7.74 17.92
CA GLY A 127 7.38 -6.74 18.99
C GLY A 127 7.04 -5.34 18.50
N VAL A 128 6.64 -5.17 17.23
CA VAL A 128 6.40 -3.85 16.60
C VAL A 128 4.93 -3.54 16.37
N TYR A 129 4.02 -4.49 16.61
CA TYR A 129 2.59 -4.34 16.32
C TYR A 129 1.97 -3.08 16.95
N GLY A 130 2.30 -2.78 18.22
CA GLY A 130 1.80 -1.59 18.91
C GLY A 130 2.40 -0.25 18.47
N LEU A 131 3.46 -0.29 17.65
CA LEU A 131 4.13 0.91 17.12
C LEU A 131 3.61 1.32 15.73
N VAL A 132 2.75 0.49 15.13
CA VAL A 132 2.28 0.66 13.75
C VAL A 132 0.76 0.75 13.73
N GLU A 133 0.24 1.89 13.29
CA GLU A 133 -1.19 2.03 13.00
C GLU A 133 -1.52 1.26 11.71
N SER A 134 -2.50 0.36 11.75
CA SER A 134 -2.80 -0.55 10.65
C SER A 134 -4.19 -0.32 10.07
N PHE A 135 -4.25 -0.10 8.76
CA PHE A 135 -5.45 0.15 7.96
C PHE A 135 -5.53 -0.81 6.79
N GLU A 136 -6.68 -0.82 6.12
CA GLU A 136 -6.97 -1.66 4.96
C GLU A 136 -7.50 -0.78 3.83
N LEU A 137 -7.12 -1.11 2.59
CA LEU A 137 -7.60 -0.47 1.37
C LEU A 137 -7.97 -1.52 0.34
N SER A 138 -9.24 -1.53 -0.06
CA SER A 138 -9.77 -2.54 -0.99
C SER A 138 -9.60 -2.12 -2.45
N ILE A 139 -8.51 -2.55 -3.10
CA ILE A 139 -8.29 -2.34 -4.54
C ILE A 139 -8.56 -3.65 -5.28
N SER A 140 -9.79 -3.85 -5.76
CA SER A 140 -10.19 -5.13 -6.38
C SER A 140 -9.82 -5.23 -7.86
N LEU A 141 -10.32 -4.31 -8.68
CA LEU A 141 -10.14 -4.28 -10.12
C LEU A 141 -9.83 -2.86 -10.55
N ILE A 142 -8.89 -2.73 -11.48
CA ILE A 142 -8.43 -1.47 -12.03
C ILE A 142 -8.66 -1.50 -13.52
N SER A 143 -9.26 -0.44 -14.05
CA SER A 143 -9.45 -0.26 -15.50
C SER A 143 -8.09 0.01 -16.15
N LEU A 144 -7.68 -0.86 -17.06
CA LEU A 144 -6.52 -0.62 -17.93
C LEU A 144 -6.94 0.06 -19.22
N GLU A 145 -8.04 -0.43 -19.80
CA GLU A 145 -8.73 0.13 -20.97
C GLU A 145 -10.25 0.15 -20.69
N ASN A 146 -11.07 0.57 -21.66
CA ASN A 146 -12.52 0.68 -21.50
C ASN A 146 -13.21 -0.68 -21.31
N ASP A 147 -12.60 -1.75 -21.79
CA ASP A 147 -13.09 -3.12 -21.77
C ASP A 147 -12.11 -4.10 -21.10
N LEU A 148 -10.95 -3.61 -20.65
CA LEU A 148 -9.91 -4.40 -19.98
C LEU A 148 -9.74 -3.99 -18.52
N PHE A 149 -10.00 -4.95 -17.64
CA PHE A 149 -9.82 -4.80 -16.19
C PHE A 149 -8.78 -5.78 -15.68
N SER A 150 -7.97 -5.32 -14.73
CA SER A 150 -6.87 -6.09 -14.14
C SER A 150 -6.88 -5.97 -12.63
N MET A 151 -6.54 -7.06 -11.95
CA MET A 151 -6.24 -7.03 -10.50
C MET A 151 -4.79 -6.62 -10.23
N GLU A 152 -3.96 -6.49 -11.28
CA GLU A 152 -2.52 -6.19 -11.22
C GLU A 152 -1.77 -7.07 -10.20
N MET A 153 -2.18 -8.34 -10.07
CA MET A 153 -1.57 -9.29 -9.14
C MET A 153 -0.15 -9.63 -9.60
N PRO A 154 0.86 -9.55 -8.73
CA PRO A 154 2.22 -9.92 -9.11
C PRO A 154 2.29 -11.42 -9.43
N ILE A 155 2.98 -11.77 -10.52
CA ILE A 155 3.13 -13.16 -10.99
C ILE A 155 3.70 -14.06 -9.89
N THR A 156 4.67 -13.56 -9.11
CA THR A 156 5.33 -14.29 -8.01
C THR A 156 4.38 -14.68 -6.88
N THR A 157 3.36 -13.86 -6.61
CA THR A 157 2.34 -14.13 -5.59
C THR A 157 1.22 -15.00 -6.15
N ALA A 158 0.76 -14.72 -7.37
CA ALA A 158 -0.34 -15.45 -7.99
C ALA A 158 0.01 -16.91 -8.33
N GLN A 159 1.21 -17.18 -8.87
CA GLN A 159 1.57 -18.53 -9.32
C GLN A 159 1.92 -19.47 -8.16
N LYS A 160 2.62 -19.00 -7.12
CA LYS A 160 3.00 -19.86 -5.99
C LYS A 160 1.78 -20.39 -5.25
N ASP A 161 0.76 -19.57 -5.07
CA ASP A 161 -0.43 -19.96 -4.31
C ASP A 161 -1.43 -20.76 -5.16
N LEU A 162 -1.56 -20.46 -6.46
CA LEU A 162 -2.55 -21.12 -7.34
C LEU A 162 -2.04 -22.38 -8.03
N LEU A 163 -0.73 -22.48 -8.26
CA LEU A 163 -0.12 -23.59 -9.02
C LEU A 163 0.79 -24.47 -8.15
N ALA A 164 0.82 -24.26 -6.83
CA ALA A 164 1.44 -25.23 -5.94
C ALA A 164 0.67 -26.56 -6.04
N PRO A 165 1.36 -27.70 -6.25
CA PRO A 165 0.70 -28.99 -6.18
C PRO A 165 0.09 -29.15 -4.79
N ALA A 166 -1.16 -29.62 -4.73
CA ALA A 166 -1.77 -30.02 -3.48
C ALA A 166 -0.93 -31.18 -2.91
N ASN A 167 -0.09 -30.90 -1.92
CA ASN A 167 0.62 -31.94 -1.19
C ASN A 167 -0.44 -32.76 -0.43
N ALA A 168 -0.77 -33.94 -0.97
CA ALA A 168 -1.59 -34.98 -0.35
C ALA A 168 -0.74 -35.85 0.58
#